data_AF-A0A9E2N2Y9-F1
#
_entry.id   AF-A0A9E2N2Y9-F1
#
_cell.length_a   1.000
_cell.length_b   1.000
_cell.length_c   1.000
_cell.angle_alpha   90.00
_cell.angle_beta   90.00
_cell.angle_gamma   90.00
#
_symmetry.space_group_name_H-M   'P 1'
#
loop_
_entity.id
_entity.type
_entity.pdbx_description
1 polymer ?
#
loop_
_entity_poly.entity_id
_entity_poly.type
_entity_poly.pdbx_seq_one_letter_code
_entity_poly.pdbx_strand_id
1 'polypeptide(L)'
;MRGQNILRIIALIGLCALVYYFSFDNGRRAMEPRVREIEAGLLAKDRIMESMALEVRRLKEQLANCPGGAESAPAREDAEAAPRVRVQLDASRLIFDNRLLVTCLGIDREKKQARILLNLIDEDTRKAETLELGHGLNFSLAGQNFTMLLEQIQTSSVSLQFVKR
;
A
#
# COMPACT_ATOMS: atom_id res chain seq x y z
N MET A 1 0.51 -62.54 -36.01
CA MET A 1 -0.19 -61.52 -35.17
C MET A 1 0.73 -60.76 -34.21
N ARG A 2 1.69 -61.41 -33.52
CA ARG A 2 2.56 -60.73 -32.51
C ARG A 2 3.48 -59.63 -33.08
N GLY A 3 4.08 -59.81 -34.25
CA GLY A 3 4.99 -58.80 -34.85
C GLY A 3 4.32 -57.50 -35.29
N GLN A 4 3.04 -57.57 -35.69
CA GLN A 4 2.28 -56.40 -36.13
C GLN A 4 1.90 -55.50 -34.93
N ASN A 5 1.69 -56.10 -33.75
CA ASN A 5 1.46 -55.34 -32.52
C ASN A 5 2.73 -54.62 -32.03
N ILE A 6 3.91 -55.25 -32.16
CA ILE A 6 5.19 -54.63 -31.79
C ILE A 6 5.46 -53.41 -32.69
N LEU A 7 5.23 -53.53 -34.00
CA LEU A 7 5.44 -52.43 -34.94
C LEU A 7 4.51 -51.23 -34.65
N ARG A 8 3.26 -51.51 -34.26
CA ARG A 8 2.30 -50.49 -33.84
C ARG A 8 2.73 -49.77 -32.55
N ILE A 9 3.27 -50.50 -31.58
CA ILE A 9 3.77 -49.92 -30.33
C ILE A 9 4.96 -48.98 -30.60
N ILE A 10 5.91 -49.40 -31.44
CA ILE A 10 7.07 -48.57 -31.82
C ILE A 10 6.60 -47.31 -32.57
N ALA A 11 5.66 -47.45 -33.51
CA ALA A 11 5.08 -46.32 -34.21
C ALA A 11 4.36 -45.34 -33.25
N LEU A 12 3.65 -45.86 -32.25
CA LEU A 12 2.97 -45.05 -31.23
C LEU A 12 3.97 -44.26 -30.37
N ILE A 13 5.06 -44.91 -29.94
CA ILE A 13 6.13 -44.27 -29.16
C ILE A 13 6.79 -43.16 -29.99
N GLY A 14 7.09 -43.43 -31.26
CA GLY A 14 7.65 -42.44 -32.18
C GLY A 14 6.73 -41.23 -32.38
N LEU A 15 5.42 -41.47 -32.52
CA LEU A 15 4.42 -40.41 -32.64
C LEU A 15 4.29 -39.58 -31.36
N CYS A 16 4.27 -40.23 -30.19
CA CYS A 16 4.26 -39.53 -28.90
C CYS A 16 5.50 -38.64 -28.70
N ALA A 17 6.69 -39.13 -29.06
CA ALA A 17 7.92 -38.34 -28.96
C ALA A 17 7.90 -37.12 -29.89
N LEU A 18 7.39 -37.29 -31.11
CA LEU A 18 7.24 -36.21 -32.09
C LEU A 18 6.26 -35.13 -31.61
N VAL A 19 5.10 -35.54 -31.12
CA VAL A 19 4.09 -34.62 -30.58
C VAL A 19 4.64 -33.89 -29.36
N TYR A 20 5.31 -34.59 -28.44
CA TYR A 20 5.93 -33.98 -27.27
C TYR A 20 6.95 -32.90 -27.66
N TYR A 21 7.84 -33.20 -28.61
CA TYR A 21 8.86 -32.26 -29.04
C TYR A 21 8.25 -31.03 -29.72
N PHE A 22 7.23 -31.21 -30.57
CA PHE A 22 6.51 -30.11 -31.20
C PHE A 22 5.75 -29.24 -30.20
N SER A 23 5.05 -29.86 -29.25
CA SER A 23 4.33 -29.14 -28.18
C SER A 23 5.30 -28.37 -27.28
N PHE A 24 6.45 -28.95 -26.97
CA PHE A 24 7.47 -28.30 -26.15
C PHE A 24 8.09 -27.09 -26.87
N ASP A 25 8.46 -27.22 -28.14
CA ASP A 25 9.05 -26.12 -28.90
C ASP A 25 8.05 -24.98 -29.14
N ASN A 26 6.78 -25.31 -29.44
CA ASN A 26 5.70 -24.32 -29.54
C ASN A 26 5.42 -23.63 -28.19
N GLY A 27 5.39 -24.38 -27.10
CA GLY A 27 5.22 -23.84 -25.75
C GLY A 27 6.35 -22.89 -25.36
N ARG A 28 7.60 -23.24 -25.69
CA ARG A 28 8.77 -22.41 -25.42
C ARG A 28 8.73 -21.11 -26.22
N ARG A 29 8.46 -21.19 -27.53
CA ARG A 29 8.34 -20.00 -28.40
C ARG A 29 7.21 -19.07 -28.00
N ALA A 30 6.12 -19.60 -27.45
CA ALA A 30 4.99 -18.80 -26.97
C ALA A 30 5.29 -18.12 -25.62
N MET A 31 6.06 -18.78 -24.74
CA MET A 31 6.37 -18.27 -23.40
C MET A 31 7.57 -17.32 -23.37
N GLU A 32 8.59 -17.53 -24.20
CA GLU A 32 9.77 -16.65 -24.30
C GLU A 32 9.46 -15.14 -24.42
N PRO A 33 8.55 -14.68 -25.31
CA PRO A 33 8.26 -13.26 -25.42
C PRO A 33 7.59 -12.70 -24.15
N ARG A 34 6.70 -13.49 -23.53
CA ARG A 34 6.02 -13.08 -22.28
C ARG A 34 7.00 -12.96 -21.12
N VAL A 35 7.94 -13.89 -21.02
CA VAL A 35 9.00 -13.83 -20.00
C VAL A 35 9.86 -12.57 -20.21
N ARG A 36 10.27 -12.29 -21.45
CA ARG A 36 11.06 -11.09 -21.77
C ARG A 36 10.31 -9.78 -21.49
N GLU A 37 9.00 -9.72 -21.76
CA GLU A 37 8.17 -8.56 -21.42
C GLU A 37 8.11 -8.34 -19.90
N ILE A 38 7.94 -9.42 -19.13
CA ILE A 38 7.93 -9.35 -17.67
C ILE A 38 9.29 -8.92 -17.12
N GLU A 39 10.38 -9.48 -17.64
CA GLU A 39 11.75 -9.10 -17.26
C GLU A 39 12.04 -7.62 -17.58
N ALA A 40 11.64 -7.14 -18.76
CA ALA A 40 11.79 -5.73 -19.13
C ALA A 40 10.95 -4.81 -18.23
N GLY A 41 9.73 -5.23 -17.88
CA GLY A 41 8.86 -4.50 -16.95
C GLY A 41 9.42 -4.43 -15.53
N LEU A 42 10.06 -5.50 -15.05
CA LEU A 42 10.76 -5.54 -13.77
C LEU A 42 11.95 -4.56 -13.76
N LEU A 43 12.80 -4.60 -14.78
CA LEU A 43 13.94 -3.68 -14.90
C LEU A 43 13.51 -2.22 -14.96
N ALA A 44 12.38 -1.91 -15.61
CA ALA A 44 11.84 -0.55 -15.62
C ALA A 44 11.36 -0.12 -14.23
N LYS A 45 10.70 -1.01 -13.47
CA LYS A 45 10.26 -0.74 -12.10
C LYS A 45 11.44 -0.53 -11.14
N ASP A 46 12.51 -1.31 -11.28
CA ASP A 46 13.70 -1.16 -10.45
C ASP A 46 14.38 0.20 -10.65
N ARG A 47 14.48 0.67 -11.91
CA ARG A 47 15.01 2.02 -12.20
C ARG A 47 14.18 3.13 -11.58
N ILE A 48 12.85 3.00 -11.60
CA ILE A 48 11.94 3.96 -10.97
C ILE A 48 12.11 3.93 -9.44
N MET A 49 12.30 2.74 -8.87
CA MET A 49 12.54 2.59 -7.43
C MET A 49 13.85 3.25 -7.01
N GLU A 50 14.92 3.07 -7.78
CA GLU A 50 16.20 3.75 -7.56
C GLU A 50 16.07 5.27 -7.67
N SER A 51 15.35 5.78 -8.68
CA SER A 51 15.15 7.23 -8.83
C SER A 51 14.34 7.81 -7.66
N MET A 52 13.28 7.13 -7.23
CA MET A 52 12.50 7.55 -6.06
C MET A 52 13.32 7.50 -4.77
N ALA A 53 14.18 6.49 -4.59
CA ALA A 53 15.06 6.41 -3.43
C ALA A 53 16.06 7.59 -3.37
N LEU A 54 16.56 8.03 -4.52
CA LEU A 54 17.42 9.22 -4.62
C LEU A 54 16.65 10.52 -4.31
N GLU A 55 15.40 10.64 -4.78
CA GLU A 55 14.55 11.78 -4.46
C GLU A 55 14.21 11.86 -2.97
N VAL A 56 13.90 10.72 -2.33
CA VAL A 56 13.68 10.64 -0.89
C VAL A 56 14.92 11.07 -0.11
N ARG A 57 16.12 10.65 -0.54
CA ARG A 57 17.38 11.09 0.09
C ARG A 57 17.57 12.60 -0.05
N ARG A 58 17.37 13.17 -1.25
CA ARG A 58 17.44 14.61 -1.47
C ARG A 58 16.43 15.38 -0.63
N LEU A 59 15.20 14.92 -0.53
CA LEU A 59 14.17 15.54 0.31
C LEU A 59 14.54 15.48 1.80
N LYS A 60 15.12 14.36 2.25
CA LYS A 60 15.61 14.21 3.63
C LYS A 60 16.78 15.16 3.92
N GLU A 61 17.70 15.35 2.97
CA GLU A 61 18.79 16.31 3.08
C GLU A 61 18.29 17.76 3.04
N GLN A 62 17.31 18.08 2.20
CA GLN A 62 16.66 19.40 2.20
C GLN A 62 15.93 19.69 3.51
N LEU A 63 15.29 18.68 4.10
CA LEU A 63 14.67 18.80 5.43
C LEU A 63 15.72 19.05 6.53
N ALA A 64 16.88 18.37 6.43
CA ALA A 64 18.00 18.55 7.36
C ALA A 64 18.68 19.92 7.21
N ASN A 65 18.70 20.48 6.01
CA ASN A 65 19.38 21.73 5.69
C ASN A 65 18.49 22.98 5.76
N CYS A 66 17.20 22.87 6.11
CA CYS A 66 16.36 24.02 6.45
C CYS A 66 16.73 24.54 7.86
N PRO A 67 17.38 25.71 8.00
CA PRO A 67 17.63 26.33 9.29
C PRO A 67 16.31 26.97 9.76
N GLY A 68 15.49 26.17 10.42
CA GLY A 68 14.14 26.54 10.86
C GLY A 68 13.25 25.37 11.29
N GLY A 69 13.73 24.13 11.17
CA GLY A 69 13.03 22.93 11.65
C GLY A 69 13.53 22.39 12.99
N ALA A 70 14.37 23.13 13.71
CA ALA A 70 14.81 22.81 15.07
C ALA A 70 13.95 23.54 16.11
N GLU A 71 12.63 23.33 16.06
CA GLU A 71 11.88 23.27 17.31
C GLU A 71 11.91 21.82 17.75
N SER A 72 12.98 21.50 18.47
CA SER A 72 12.97 20.46 19.49
C SER A 72 11.67 20.62 20.26
N ALA A 73 10.74 19.68 20.05
CA ALA A 73 9.61 19.49 20.93
C ALA A 73 10.14 19.53 22.37
N PRO A 74 9.52 20.30 23.29
CA PRO A 74 9.93 20.25 24.67
C PRO A 74 9.70 18.82 25.15
N ALA A 75 10.76 18.21 25.66
CA ALA A 75 10.67 17.08 26.56
C ALA A 75 9.73 17.49 27.70
N ARG A 76 8.52 16.94 27.69
CA ARG A 76 7.65 16.86 28.85
C ARG A 76 7.28 15.40 28.99
N GLU A 77 7.98 14.76 29.93
CA GLU A 77 7.55 13.54 30.58
C GLU A 77 6.11 13.73 31.12
N ASP A 78 5.36 12.62 31.05
CA ASP A 78 4.13 12.31 31.78
C ASP A 78 2.81 12.97 31.36
N ALA A 79 2.29 12.49 30.23
CA ALA A 79 0.94 11.91 30.15
C ALA A 79 0.89 11.02 28.90
N GLU A 80 0.16 9.91 28.96
CA GLU A 80 -0.10 8.95 27.87
C GLU A 80 -0.74 9.65 26.65
N ALA A 81 0.06 10.40 25.89
CA ALA A 81 -0.42 11.33 24.87
C ALA A 81 -0.64 10.60 23.55
N ALA A 82 -1.88 10.15 23.37
CA ALA A 82 -2.60 10.04 22.10
C ALA A 82 -1.84 10.55 20.86
N PRO A 83 -1.46 9.71 19.87
CA PRO A 83 -0.70 10.15 18.71
C PRO A 83 -1.51 11.19 17.92
N ARG A 84 -0.91 12.37 17.68
CA ARG A 84 -1.45 13.40 16.79
C ARG A 84 -0.93 13.16 15.38
N VAL A 85 -1.84 13.08 14.42
CA VAL A 85 -1.53 12.71 13.04
C VAL A 85 -2.14 13.71 12.09
N ARG A 86 -1.29 14.25 11.20
CA ARG A 86 -1.72 15.14 10.12
C ARG A 86 -1.87 14.35 8.84
N VAL A 87 -3.03 14.47 8.18
CA VAL A 87 -3.35 13.80 6.91
C VAL A 87 -3.65 14.87 5.87
N GLN A 88 -2.99 14.79 4.71
CA GLN A 88 -3.25 15.71 3.59
C GLN A 88 -4.50 15.26 2.82
N LEU A 89 -5.16 16.22 2.15
CA LEU A 89 -6.28 15.95 1.25
C LEU A 89 -5.85 14.94 0.17
N ASP A 90 -6.68 13.93 -0.08
CA ASP A 90 -6.45 12.79 -0.98
C ASP A 90 -5.24 11.93 -0.64
N ALA A 91 -4.55 12.22 0.46
CA ALA A 91 -3.48 11.40 0.98
C ALA A 91 -4.00 10.39 2.00
N SER A 92 -3.28 9.27 2.08
CA SER A 92 -3.51 8.25 3.09
C SER A 92 -2.30 8.16 4.02
N ARG A 93 -2.55 7.89 5.29
CA ARG A 93 -1.52 7.76 6.30
C ARG A 93 -1.74 6.50 7.13
N LEU A 94 -0.69 5.70 7.22
CA LEU A 94 -0.63 4.53 8.08
C LEU A 94 -0.31 4.96 9.52
N ILE A 95 -1.03 4.39 10.47
CA ILE A 95 -0.99 4.69 11.90
C ILE A 95 -1.06 3.35 12.65
N PHE A 96 -0.54 3.31 13.89
CA PHE A 96 -0.52 2.12 14.75
C PHE A 96 0.16 0.92 14.08
N ASP A 97 1.45 1.05 13.75
CA ASP A 97 2.27 -0.02 13.15
C ASP A 97 1.65 -0.67 11.90
N ASN A 98 1.11 0.17 11.00
CA ASN A 98 0.44 -0.23 9.75
C ASN A 98 -0.87 -1.02 9.92
N ARG A 99 -1.54 -0.91 11.07
CA ARG A 99 -2.83 -1.57 11.32
C ARG A 99 -4.04 -0.69 10.96
N LEU A 100 -3.84 0.63 10.92
CA LEU A 100 -4.87 1.60 10.57
C LEU A 100 -4.39 2.48 9.41
N LEU A 101 -5.17 2.53 8.34
CA LEU A 101 -4.97 3.48 7.24
C LEU A 101 -6.06 4.54 7.32
N VAL A 102 -5.64 5.81 7.37
CA VAL A 102 -6.54 6.96 7.42
C VAL A 102 -6.37 7.78 6.17
N THR A 103 -7.44 7.93 5.40
CA THR A 103 -7.45 8.69 4.15
C THR A 103 -8.39 9.88 4.28
N CYS A 104 -7.91 11.07 3.94
CA CYS A 104 -8.76 12.25 3.86
C CYS A 104 -9.35 12.33 2.44
N LEU A 105 -10.67 12.16 2.32
CA LEU A 105 -11.39 12.14 1.04
C LEU A 105 -11.94 13.50 0.63
N GLY A 106 -12.01 14.45 1.55
CA GLY A 106 -12.62 15.75 1.29
C GLY A 106 -12.59 16.66 2.50
N ILE A 107 -12.44 17.95 2.26
CA ILE A 107 -12.45 18.98 3.29
C ILE A 107 -13.51 20.02 2.91
N ASP A 108 -14.52 20.19 3.76
CA ASP A 108 -15.52 21.24 3.64
C ASP A 108 -15.26 22.30 4.73
N ARG A 109 -14.69 23.43 4.31
CA ARG A 109 -14.33 24.53 5.22
C ARG A 109 -15.53 25.33 5.69
N GLU A 110 -16.55 25.48 4.84
CA GLU A 110 -17.73 26.26 5.16
C GLU A 110 -18.53 25.57 6.27
N LYS A 111 -18.61 24.24 6.21
CA LYS A 111 -19.29 23.43 7.23
C LYS A 111 -18.39 22.97 8.36
N LYS A 112 -17.08 23.25 8.30
CA LYS A 112 -16.04 22.75 9.24
C LYS A 112 -16.07 21.22 9.37
N GLN A 113 -16.21 20.53 8.23
CA GLN A 113 -16.28 19.07 8.15
C GLN A 113 -15.13 18.52 7.31
N ALA A 114 -14.73 17.28 7.61
CA ALA A 114 -13.81 16.51 6.79
C ALA A 114 -14.37 15.11 6.56
N ARG A 115 -14.32 14.64 5.32
CA ARG A 115 -14.62 13.26 4.98
C ARG A 115 -13.38 12.42 5.18
N ILE A 116 -13.46 11.46 6.08
CA ILE A 116 -12.34 10.60 6.45
C ILE A 116 -12.75 9.16 6.22
N LEU A 117 -11.89 8.42 5.54
CA LEU A 117 -11.99 6.99 5.39
C LEU A 117 -10.98 6.34 6.32
N LEU A 118 -11.49 5.52 7.24
CA LEU A 118 -10.72 4.64 8.09
C LEU A 118 -10.75 3.24 7.48
N ASN A 119 -9.57 2.65 7.32
CA ASN A 119 -9.41 1.28 6.88
C ASN A 119 -8.59 0.53 7.92
N LEU A 120 -9.26 -0.36 8.64
CA LEU A 120 -8.67 -1.24 9.65
C LEU A 120 -8.13 -2.48 8.93
N ILE A 121 -6.81 -2.53 8.78
CA ILE A 121 -6.15 -3.53 7.93
C ILE A 121 -6.27 -4.93 8.52
N ASP A 122 -6.16 -5.06 9.84
CA ASP A 122 -6.26 -6.35 10.54
C ASP A 122 -7.70 -6.91 10.57
N GLU A 123 -8.72 -6.04 10.50
CA GLU A 123 -10.13 -6.41 10.63
C GLU A 123 -10.88 -6.39 9.28
N ASP A 124 -10.19 -6.02 8.19
CA ASP A 124 -10.74 -5.77 6.84
C ASP A 124 -12.03 -4.91 6.83
N THR A 125 -12.14 -4.00 7.80
CA THR A 125 -13.28 -3.11 7.95
C THR A 125 -12.95 -1.70 7.47
N ARG A 126 -13.84 -1.17 6.63
CA ARG A 126 -13.74 0.20 6.09
C ARG A 126 -14.90 1.04 6.61
N LYS A 127 -14.59 2.19 7.19
CA LYS A 127 -15.56 3.17 7.68
C LYS A 127 -15.29 4.52 7.03
N ALA A 128 -16.18 4.95 6.15
CA ALA A 128 -16.16 6.30 5.60
C ALA A 128 -17.14 7.15 6.40
N GLU A 129 -16.65 8.16 7.10
CA GLU A 129 -17.50 9.07 7.89
C GLU A 129 -17.14 10.53 7.62
N THR A 130 -18.15 11.39 7.74
CA THR A 130 -17.98 12.83 7.71
C THR A 130 -17.86 13.32 9.14
N LEU A 131 -16.68 13.80 9.50
CA LEU A 131 -16.33 14.27 10.82
C LEU A 131 -16.39 15.79 10.89
N GLU A 132 -17.11 16.30 11.89
CA GLU A 132 -17.11 17.73 12.21
C GLU A 132 -15.95 18.06 13.15
N LEU A 133 -15.47 19.31 13.09
CA LEU A 133 -14.42 19.77 13.99
C LEU A 133 -14.85 19.62 15.46
N GLY A 134 -14.03 18.93 16.26
CA GLY A 134 -14.32 18.59 17.66
C GLY A 134 -15.19 17.34 17.88
N HIS A 135 -15.74 16.73 16.83
CA HIS A 135 -16.44 15.44 16.94
C HIS A 135 -15.45 14.27 16.85
N GLY A 136 -15.74 13.24 17.65
CA GLY A 136 -14.91 12.05 17.79
C GLY A 136 -15.54 10.83 17.13
N LEU A 137 -14.79 10.15 16.27
CA LEU A 137 -15.16 8.85 15.71
C LEU A 137 -14.61 7.73 16.58
N ASN A 138 -15.49 6.88 17.09
CA ASN A 138 -15.10 5.73 17.91
C ASN A 138 -14.86 4.50 17.03
N PHE A 139 -13.72 3.86 17.21
CA PHE A 139 -13.39 2.61 16.55
C PHE A 139 -12.61 1.69 17.49
N SER A 140 -12.67 0.40 17.24
CA SER A 140 -11.86 -0.60 17.94
C SER A 140 -10.71 -1.00 17.04
N LEU A 141 -9.53 -1.21 17.60
CA LEU A 141 -8.37 -1.78 16.91
C LEU A 141 -7.69 -2.77 17.84
N ALA A 142 -7.61 -4.04 17.41
CA ALA A 142 -7.01 -5.13 18.19
C ALA A 142 -7.61 -5.28 19.61
N GLY A 143 -8.92 -5.07 19.76
CA GLY A 143 -9.65 -5.17 21.03
C GLY A 143 -9.50 -3.97 21.97
N GLN A 144 -8.80 -2.90 21.54
CA GLN A 144 -8.72 -1.63 22.27
C GLN A 144 -9.61 -0.58 21.59
N ASN A 145 -10.32 0.21 22.39
CA ASN A 145 -11.20 1.26 21.89
C ASN A 145 -10.42 2.58 21.74
N PHE A 146 -10.58 3.22 20.60
CA PHE A 146 -9.98 4.50 20.29
C PHE A 146 -11.06 5.49 19.83
N THR A 147 -10.86 6.76 20.18
CA THR A 147 -11.64 7.88 19.68
C THR A 147 -10.72 8.76 18.82
N MET A 148 -11.01 8.87 17.52
CA MET A 148 -10.33 9.81 16.63
C MET A 148 -11.07 11.14 16.62
N LEU A 149 -10.40 12.20 17.05
CA LEU A 149 -10.92 13.56 17.10
C LEU A 149 -10.36 14.39 15.94
N LEU A 150 -11.23 15.16 15.29
CA LEU A 150 -10.80 16.18 14.32
C LEU A 150 -10.45 17.47 15.06
N GLU A 151 -9.16 17.76 15.21
CA GLU A 151 -8.66 18.89 16.02
C GLU A 151 -8.56 20.17 15.20
N GLN A 152 -8.08 20.08 13.96
CA GLN A 152 -7.86 21.25 13.11
C GLN A 152 -8.08 20.94 11.63
N ILE A 153 -8.72 21.87 10.92
CA ILE A 153 -8.89 21.83 9.46
C ILE A 153 -8.06 22.95 8.84
N GLN A 154 -7.15 22.59 7.94
CA GLN A 154 -6.35 23.52 7.14
C GLN A 154 -6.72 23.43 5.66
N THR A 155 -6.03 24.17 4.77
CA THR A 155 -6.43 24.31 3.35
C THR A 155 -6.32 23.00 2.58
N SER A 156 -5.32 22.20 2.92
CA SER A 156 -4.98 20.96 2.23
C SER A 156 -4.67 19.82 3.21
N SER A 157 -4.97 19.99 4.51
CA SER A 157 -4.70 18.97 5.51
C SER A 157 -5.62 19.06 6.72
N VAL A 158 -5.83 17.93 7.37
CA VAL A 158 -6.53 17.81 8.65
C VAL A 158 -5.61 17.25 9.72
N SER A 159 -5.75 17.76 10.94
CA SER A 159 -5.06 17.24 12.12
C SER A 159 -6.03 16.40 12.93
N LEU A 160 -5.63 15.16 13.20
CA LEU A 160 -6.41 14.15 13.91
C LEU A 160 -5.68 13.75 15.18
N GLN A 161 -6.42 13.57 16.28
CA GLN A 161 -5.88 13.09 17.54
C GLN A 161 -6.56 11.77 17.90
N PHE A 162 -5.77 10.75 18.26
CA PHE A 162 -6.30 9.43 18.63
C PHE A 162 -6.21 9.21 20.13
N VAL A 163 -7.34 9.30 20.82
CA VAL A 163 -7.41 9.07 22.27
C VAL A 163 -7.79 7.62 22.52
N LYS A 164 -6.96 6.91 23.30
CA LYS A 164 -7.28 5.56 23.78
C LYS A 164 -8.31 5.67 24.90
N ARG A 165 -9.36 4.84 24.86
CA ARG A 165 -10.39 4.72 25.91
C ARG A 165 -10.23 3.43 26.69
#